data_AF-A0A0Q7EDF7-F1
#
_entry.id   AF-A0A0Q7EDF7-F1
#
_cell.length_a   1.000
_cell.length_b   1.000
_cell.length_c   1.000
_cell.angle_alpha   90.00
_cell.angle_beta   90.00
_cell.angle_gamma   90.00
#
_symmetry.space_group_name_H-M   'P 1'
#
loop_
_entity.id
_entity.type
_entity.pdbx_description
1 polymer ?
#
loop_
_entity_poly.entity_id
_entity_poly.type
_entity_poly.pdbx_seq_one_letter_code
_entity_poly.pdbx_strand_id
1 'polypeptide(L)'
;MTDAMEPTGLNDVPRQAAEAAAALEALKEPAARAAASIEEAFGRAGEGLARSLARAAADGEVSLAELARAVLAAVNAAASGSDGGGGLGTAIAEAVRGAFSGARAEGGLALGGGAYLVGERGPEVFRPQTAGVIEAAGAGGGVTVNVTVDGGPQALLRSEGQIAQMLARAAALGARRL
;
A
#
# COMPACT_ATOMS: atom_id res chain seq x y z
N MET A 1 15.84 -63.71 8.39
CA MET A 1 15.08 -63.35 9.59
C MET A 1 14.50 -61.96 9.33
N THR A 2 13.50 -61.87 8.44
CA THR A 2 12.06 -61.75 8.77
C THR A 2 11.77 -60.50 9.59
N ASP A 3 11.56 -59.42 8.84
CA ASP A 3 10.93 -58.18 9.27
C ASP A 3 9.48 -58.48 9.68
N ALA A 4 9.21 -58.42 10.98
CA ALA A 4 7.90 -58.69 11.54
C ALA A 4 7.15 -57.35 11.66
N MET A 5 6.37 -57.05 10.62
CA MET A 5 5.34 -56.01 10.70
C MET A 5 4.29 -56.50 11.71
N GLU A 6 4.31 -55.93 12.92
CA GLU A 6 3.33 -56.24 13.95
C GLU A 6 1.91 -55.99 13.41
N PRO A 7 0.97 -56.94 13.61
CA PRO A 7 -0.40 -56.73 13.19
C PRO A 7 -1.01 -55.66 14.09
N THR A 8 -1.19 -54.44 13.56
CA THR A 8 -2.01 -53.40 14.21
C THR A 8 -3.43 -53.97 14.35
N GLY A 9 -3.69 -54.55 15.50
CA GLY A 9 -4.91 -55.28 15.78
C GLY A 9 -6.07 -54.30 15.93
N LEU A 10 -7.24 -54.71 15.46
CA LEU A 10 -8.52 -53.99 15.61
C LEU A 10 -8.86 -53.61 17.08
N ASN A 11 -8.10 -54.11 18.06
CA ASN A 11 -8.19 -53.81 19.49
C ASN A 11 -7.49 -52.51 19.92
N ASP A 12 -6.64 -51.90 19.09
CA ASP A 12 -5.94 -50.64 19.42
C ASP A 12 -6.76 -49.38 19.11
N VAL A 13 -7.77 -49.49 18.24
CA VAL A 13 -8.67 -48.40 17.85
C VAL A 13 -9.37 -47.74 19.06
N PRO A 14 -9.97 -48.49 20.02
CA PRO A 14 -10.61 -47.85 21.18
C PRO A 14 -9.61 -47.11 22.09
N ARG A 15 -8.37 -47.60 22.19
CA ARG A 15 -7.31 -46.94 22.97
C ARG A 15 -6.84 -45.65 22.29
N GLN A 16 -6.58 -45.70 20.99
CA GLN A 16 -6.23 -44.52 20.19
C GLN A 16 -7.35 -43.47 20.18
N ALA A 17 -8.61 -43.90 20.14
CA ALA A 17 -9.76 -42.99 20.25
C ALA A 17 -9.84 -42.31 21.62
N ALA A 18 -9.53 -43.03 22.71
CA ALA A 18 -9.49 -42.46 24.05
C ALA A 18 -8.32 -41.47 24.21
N GLU A 19 -7.15 -41.79 23.67
CA GLU A 19 -5.98 -40.90 23.65
C GLU A 19 -6.24 -39.63 22.83
N ALA A 20 -6.88 -39.77 21.65
CA ALA A 20 -7.28 -38.63 20.82
C ALA A 20 -8.34 -37.74 21.50
N ALA A 21 -9.31 -38.34 22.19
CA ALA A 21 -10.29 -37.59 22.97
C ALA A 21 -9.64 -36.81 24.12
N ALA A 22 -8.70 -37.42 24.85
CA ALA A 22 -7.96 -36.74 25.90
C ALA A 22 -7.09 -35.60 25.35
N ALA A 23 -6.47 -35.78 24.18
CA ALA A 23 -5.71 -34.73 23.50
C ALA A 23 -6.60 -33.56 23.06
N LEU A 24 -7.82 -33.84 22.57
CA LEU A 24 -8.79 -32.81 22.22
C LEU A 24 -9.30 -32.04 23.45
N GLU A 25 -9.53 -32.72 24.57
CA GLU A 25 -9.89 -32.05 25.83
C GLU A 25 -8.77 -31.12 26.32
N ALA A 26 -7.51 -31.56 26.23
CA ALA A 26 -6.36 -30.75 26.60
C ALA A 26 -6.20 -29.48 25.74
N LEU A 27 -6.71 -29.48 24.50
CA LEU A 27 -6.68 -28.33 23.60
C LEU A 27 -7.79 -27.29 23.88
N LYS A 28 -8.84 -27.65 24.61
CA LYS A 28 -9.97 -26.74 24.87
C LYS A 28 -9.56 -25.52 25.70
N GLU A 29 -8.76 -25.71 26.73
CA GLU A 29 -8.30 -24.61 27.60
C GLU A 29 -7.42 -23.59 26.85
N PRO A 30 -6.36 -24.00 26.12
CA PRO A 30 -5.57 -23.09 25.29
C PRO A 30 -6.43 -22.39 24.22
N ALA A 31 -7.36 -23.10 23.59
CA ALA A 31 -8.25 -22.52 22.59
C ALA A 31 -9.19 -21.46 23.20
N ALA A 32 -9.74 -21.73 24.40
CA ALA A 32 -10.58 -20.77 25.11
C ALA A 32 -9.79 -19.51 25.54
N ARG A 33 -8.55 -19.68 26.01
CA ARG A 33 -7.67 -18.55 26.34
C ARG A 33 -7.32 -17.72 25.10
N ALA A 34 -7.07 -18.36 23.98
CA ALA A 34 -6.82 -17.68 22.71
C ALA A 34 -8.06 -16.93 22.21
N ALA A 35 -9.25 -17.54 22.32
CA ALA A 35 -10.50 -16.87 21.95
C ALA A 35 -10.75 -15.62 22.82
N ALA A 36 -10.52 -15.72 24.13
CA ALA A 36 -10.67 -14.59 25.05
C ALA A 36 -9.68 -13.45 24.74
N SER A 37 -8.42 -13.75 24.43
CA SER A 37 -7.43 -12.72 24.08
C SER A 37 -7.76 -12.03 22.75
N ILE A 38 -8.31 -12.77 21.78
CA ILE A 38 -8.81 -12.24 20.52
C ILE A 38 -9.99 -11.31 20.78
N GLU A 39 -10.99 -11.76 21.55
CA GLU A 39 -12.17 -10.96 21.89
C GLU A 39 -11.78 -9.65 22.59
N GLU A 40 -10.83 -9.70 23.53
CA GLU A 40 -10.33 -8.50 24.20
C GLU A 40 -9.61 -7.54 23.24
N ALA A 41 -8.79 -8.07 22.33
CA ALA A 41 -8.12 -7.26 21.32
C ALA A 41 -9.11 -6.59 20.36
N PHE A 42 -10.14 -7.33 19.91
CA PHE A 42 -11.22 -6.79 19.07
C PHE A 42 -12.05 -5.75 19.82
N GLY A 43 -12.37 -5.97 21.10
CA GLY A 43 -13.08 -5.00 21.94
C GLY A 43 -12.31 -3.69 22.05
N ARG A 44 -11.02 -3.75 22.39
CA ARG A 44 -10.14 -2.57 22.47
C ARG A 44 -10.01 -1.83 21.13
N ALA A 45 -9.87 -2.58 20.03
CA ALA A 45 -9.81 -2.00 18.69
C ALA A 45 -11.13 -1.32 18.29
N GLY A 46 -12.26 -1.97 18.55
CA GLY A 46 -13.60 -1.47 18.27
C GLY A 46 -13.92 -0.19 19.03
N GLU A 47 -13.56 -0.12 20.32
CA GLU A 47 -13.71 1.10 21.10
C GLU A 47 -12.84 2.26 20.56
N GLY A 48 -11.61 1.96 20.14
CA GLY A 48 -10.74 2.95 19.50
C GLY A 48 -11.37 3.50 18.22
N LEU A 49 -11.89 2.62 17.38
CA LEU A 49 -12.59 2.97 16.15
C LEU A 49 -13.85 3.81 16.43
N ALA A 50 -14.67 3.41 17.39
CA ALA A 50 -15.89 4.14 17.77
C ALA A 50 -15.57 5.55 18.27
N ARG A 51 -14.51 5.72 19.09
CA ARG A 51 -14.05 7.03 19.54
C ARG A 51 -13.56 7.91 18.39
N SER A 52 -12.77 7.34 17.48
CA SER A 52 -12.28 8.06 16.30
C SER A 52 -13.42 8.48 15.37
N LEU A 53 -14.40 7.59 15.14
CA LEU A 53 -15.58 7.90 14.33
C LEU A 53 -16.48 8.94 14.99
N ALA A 54 -16.68 8.88 16.30
CA ALA A 54 -17.45 9.88 17.04
C ALA A 54 -16.77 11.26 17.00
N ARG A 55 -15.44 11.30 17.13
CA ARG A 55 -14.66 12.54 17.01
C ARG A 55 -14.71 13.11 15.61
N ALA A 56 -14.53 12.27 14.61
CA ALA A 56 -14.65 12.62 13.21
C ALA A 56 -16.04 13.13 12.80
N ALA A 57 -17.10 12.53 13.34
CA ALA A 57 -18.47 12.98 13.11
C ALA A 57 -18.75 14.32 13.80
N ALA A 58 -18.11 14.59 14.94
CA ALA A 58 -18.21 15.86 15.66
C ALA A 58 -17.39 16.98 15.00
N ASP A 59 -16.21 16.66 14.48
CA ASP A 59 -15.26 17.63 13.91
C ASP A 59 -15.39 17.79 12.38
N GLY A 60 -16.13 16.90 11.71
CA GLY A 60 -16.42 16.97 10.27
C GLY A 60 -15.27 16.59 9.33
N GLU A 61 -14.07 16.33 9.84
CA GLU A 61 -12.91 15.94 9.03
C GLU A 61 -12.31 14.61 9.54
N VAL A 62 -12.54 13.52 8.80
CA VAL A 62 -11.60 12.38 8.84
C VAL A 62 -10.53 12.66 7.80
N SER A 63 -9.36 13.11 8.22
CA SER A 63 -8.24 13.15 7.27
C SER A 63 -7.75 11.72 7.00
N LEU A 64 -7.49 11.38 5.74
CA LEU A 64 -6.95 10.07 5.36
C LEU A 64 -5.60 9.79 6.06
N ALA A 65 -4.88 10.85 6.44
CA ALA A 65 -3.65 10.80 7.21
C ALA A 65 -3.87 10.30 8.64
N GLU A 66 -4.98 10.65 9.28
CA GLU A 66 -5.33 10.13 10.60
C GLU A 66 -5.81 8.68 10.54
N LEU A 67 -6.55 8.30 9.50
CA LEU A 67 -6.89 6.90 9.25
C LEU A 67 -5.62 6.06 9.04
N ALA A 68 -4.69 6.55 8.21
CA ALA A 68 -3.41 5.89 7.96
C ALA A 68 -2.58 5.78 9.25
N ARG A 69 -2.53 6.82 10.08
CA ARG A 69 -1.84 6.77 11.39
C ARG A 69 -2.51 5.81 12.36
N ALA A 70 -3.84 5.75 12.41
CA ALA A 70 -4.57 4.82 13.26
C ALA A 70 -4.33 3.37 12.85
N VAL A 71 -4.33 3.08 11.55
CA VAL A 71 -3.97 1.76 11.00
C VAL A 71 -2.52 1.41 11.33
N LEU A 72 -1.59 2.35 11.13
CA LEU A 72 -0.17 2.13 11.43
C LEU A 72 0.07 1.89 12.93
N ALA A 73 -0.62 2.61 13.79
CA ALA A 73 -0.57 2.43 15.24
C ALA A 73 -1.16 1.07 15.66
N ALA A 74 -2.27 0.64 15.05
CA ALA A 74 -2.85 -0.68 15.30
C ALA A 74 -1.92 -1.82 14.85
N VAL A 75 -1.26 -1.67 13.70
CA VAL A 75 -0.25 -2.62 13.21
C VAL A 75 0.97 -2.66 14.12
N ASN A 76 1.46 -1.51 14.57
CA ASN A 76 2.60 -1.44 15.49
C ASN A 76 2.26 -1.98 16.87
N ALA A 77 1.05 -1.74 17.37
CA ALA A 77 0.56 -2.32 18.62
C ALA A 77 0.46 -3.85 18.52
N ALA A 78 -0.07 -4.36 17.40
CA ALA A 78 -0.13 -5.79 17.11
C ALA A 78 1.26 -6.42 16.94
N ALA A 79 2.22 -5.69 16.38
CA ALA A 79 3.61 -6.13 16.23
C ALA A 79 4.40 -6.08 17.55
N SER A 80 4.08 -5.15 18.46
CA SER A 80 4.73 -5.01 19.76
C SER A 80 4.16 -5.96 20.83
N GLY A 81 2.95 -6.48 20.61
CA GLY A 81 2.27 -7.38 21.55
C GLY A 81 2.46 -8.87 21.27
N SER A 82 3.22 -9.24 20.24
CA SER A 82 3.45 -10.63 19.86
C SER A 82 4.90 -11.05 20.11
N ASP A 83 5.19 -11.47 21.34
CA ASP A 83 6.22 -12.48 21.58
C ASP A 83 5.77 -13.78 20.90
N GLY A 84 5.99 -13.89 19.59
CA GLY A 84 5.79 -15.11 18.82
C GLY A 84 4.85 -14.97 17.61
N GLY A 85 5.45 -14.97 16.42
CA GLY A 85 4.83 -15.53 15.21
C GLY A 85 3.90 -14.61 14.43
N GLY A 86 4.48 -13.86 13.49
CA GLY A 86 3.75 -13.06 12.50
C GLY A 86 2.73 -13.88 11.68
N GLY A 87 1.48 -13.43 11.67
CA GLY A 87 0.43 -13.99 10.82
C GLY A 87 -0.59 -12.95 10.36
N LEU A 88 -1.09 -12.11 11.26
CA LEU A 88 -2.09 -11.09 10.90
C LEU A 88 -1.48 -9.80 10.34
N GLY A 89 -0.40 -9.30 10.95
CA GLY A 89 0.27 -8.09 10.45
C GLY A 89 0.86 -8.28 9.06
N THR A 90 1.38 -9.48 8.77
CA THR A 90 1.89 -9.87 7.46
C THR A 90 0.75 -10.05 6.45
N ALA A 91 -0.36 -10.71 6.83
CA ALA A 91 -1.51 -10.89 5.94
C ALA A 91 -2.21 -9.56 5.57
N ILE A 92 -2.32 -8.61 6.51
CA ILE A 92 -2.88 -7.28 6.22
C ILE A 92 -1.90 -6.47 5.35
N ALA A 93 -0.60 -6.53 5.63
CA ALA A 93 0.40 -5.86 4.80
C ALA A 93 0.47 -6.45 3.37
N GLU A 94 0.30 -7.78 3.23
CA GLU A 94 0.16 -8.47 1.95
C GLU A 94 -1.12 -8.07 1.20
N ALA A 95 -2.26 -7.97 1.89
CA ALA A 95 -3.54 -7.57 1.29
C ALA A 95 -3.50 -6.12 0.77
N VAL A 96 -2.86 -5.20 1.52
CA VAL A 96 -2.67 -3.81 1.08
C VAL A 96 -1.67 -3.73 -0.08
N ARG A 97 -0.57 -4.50 -0.05
CA ARG A 97 0.37 -4.61 -1.19
C ARG A 97 -0.26 -5.24 -2.44
N GLY A 98 -1.21 -6.15 -2.27
CA GLY A 98 -1.95 -6.78 -3.37
C GLY A 98 -2.96 -5.84 -4.02
N ALA A 99 -3.56 -4.93 -3.25
CA ALA A 99 -4.53 -3.95 -3.75
C ALA A 99 -3.87 -2.71 -4.41
N PHE A 100 -2.66 -2.37 -3.99
CA PHE A 100 -1.89 -1.25 -4.54
C PHE A 100 -0.48 -1.71 -4.87
N SER A 101 -0.13 -1.77 -6.15
CA SER A 101 1.18 -2.26 -6.63
C SER A 101 2.33 -1.27 -6.42
N GLY A 102 2.32 -0.53 -5.31
CA GLY A 102 3.32 0.46 -4.91
C GLY A 102 2.84 1.91 -5.03
N ALA A 103 3.29 2.74 -4.09
CA ALA A 103 3.18 4.19 -4.18
C ALA A 103 4.09 4.69 -5.32
N ARG A 104 3.52 5.48 -6.23
CA ARG A 104 4.16 6.06 -7.41
C ARG A 104 4.32 7.57 -7.27
N ALA A 105 4.50 8.05 -6.04
CA ALA A 105 4.76 9.46 -5.76
C ALA A 105 6.04 9.95 -6.47
N GLU A 106 7.03 9.07 -6.61
CA GLU A 106 8.28 9.33 -7.34
C GLU A 106 8.22 8.95 -8.83
N GLY A 107 7.07 8.46 -9.30
CA GLY A 107 6.87 8.02 -10.69
C GLY A 107 7.20 6.54 -10.96
N GLY A 108 7.49 6.24 -12.23
CA GLY A 108 7.86 4.91 -12.75
C GLY A 108 6.80 4.23 -13.62
N LEU A 109 7.15 3.06 -14.14
CA LEU A 109 6.32 2.27 -15.06
C LEU A 109 4.95 1.92 -14.47
N ALA A 110 3.88 2.23 -15.21
CA ALA A 110 2.51 1.88 -14.89
C ALA A 110 1.92 1.01 -16.01
N LEU A 111 1.45 -0.18 -15.65
CA LEU A 111 0.85 -1.13 -16.58
C LEU A 111 -0.66 -0.86 -16.70
N GLY A 112 -1.21 -1.11 -17.89
CA GLY A 112 -2.65 -1.01 -18.10
C GLY A 112 -3.44 -1.96 -17.19
N GLY A 113 -4.58 -1.49 -16.68
CA GLY A 113 -5.46 -2.26 -15.79
C GLY A 113 -5.02 -2.31 -14.32
N GLY A 114 -3.85 -1.74 -13.98
CA GLY A 114 -3.39 -1.59 -12.60
C GLY A 114 -4.01 -0.37 -11.90
N ALA A 115 -4.02 -0.40 -10.57
CA ALA A 115 -4.32 0.76 -9.73
C ALA A 115 -3.07 1.20 -8.97
N TYR A 116 -2.71 2.47 -9.13
CA TYR A 116 -1.49 3.07 -8.59
C TYR A 116 -1.86 4.25 -7.71
N LEU A 117 -1.14 4.44 -6.60
CA LEU A 117 -1.33 5.60 -5.73
C LEU A 117 -0.28 6.65 -6.12
N VAL A 118 -0.70 7.85 -6.55
CA VAL A 118 0.16 8.95 -7.03
C VAL A 118 -0.10 10.23 -6.22
N GLY A 119 0.79 11.23 -6.32
CA GLY A 119 0.54 12.57 -5.79
C GLY A 119 1.31 12.92 -4.51
N GLU A 120 2.04 14.04 -4.58
CA GLU A 120 2.79 14.65 -3.46
C GLU A 120 1.95 15.63 -2.62
N ARG A 121 0.81 16.09 -3.17
CA ARG A 121 -0.19 16.95 -2.47
C ARG A 121 -1.32 16.16 -1.81
N GLY A 122 -1.21 14.85 -1.82
CA GLY A 122 -2.23 13.93 -1.33
C GLY A 122 -2.31 12.69 -2.22
N PRO A 123 -2.69 11.52 -1.66
CA PRO A 123 -2.75 10.27 -2.40
C PRO A 123 -3.97 10.25 -3.33
N GLU A 124 -3.72 10.33 -4.64
CA GLU A 124 -4.70 10.13 -5.70
C GLU A 124 -4.55 8.72 -6.28
N VAL A 125 -5.63 8.13 -6.80
CA VAL A 125 -5.58 6.82 -7.44
C VAL A 125 -5.57 6.97 -8.96
N PHE A 126 -4.47 6.55 -9.58
CA PHE A 126 -4.28 6.49 -11.02
C PHE A 126 -4.57 5.09 -11.56
N ARG A 127 -5.44 4.98 -12.57
CA ARG A 127 -5.82 3.72 -13.24
C ARG A 127 -5.67 3.84 -14.75
N PRO A 128 -4.48 3.60 -15.31
CA PRO A 128 -4.26 3.71 -16.75
C PRO A 128 -4.91 2.54 -17.51
N GLN A 129 -5.50 2.82 -18.67
CA GLN A 129 -6.04 1.77 -19.56
C GLN A 129 -4.97 1.10 -20.41
N THR A 130 -3.88 1.80 -20.70
CA THR A 130 -2.73 1.32 -21.47
C THR A 130 -1.45 1.47 -20.66
N ALA A 131 -0.42 0.67 -20.95
CA ALA A 131 0.87 0.81 -20.29
C ALA A 131 1.52 2.16 -20.61
N GLY A 132 2.23 2.73 -19.64
CA GLY A 132 2.92 4.02 -19.73
C GLY A 132 3.90 4.25 -18.57
N VAL A 133 4.40 5.47 -18.44
CA VAL A 133 5.29 5.89 -17.36
C VAL A 133 4.64 7.05 -16.62
N ILE A 134 4.64 7.00 -15.28
CA ILE A 134 4.28 8.12 -14.43
C ILE A 134 5.56 8.92 -14.19
N GLU A 135 5.57 10.19 -14.59
CA GLU A 135 6.69 11.10 -14.36
C GLU A 135 6.38 11.99 -13.16
N ALA A 136 7.36 12.22 -12.29
CA ALA A 136 7.21 13.17 -11.18
C ALA A 136 7.12 14.61 -11.72
N ALA A 137 6.10 15.36 -11.29
CA ALA A 137 5.98 16.76 -11.66
C ALA A 137 7.17 17.54 -11.07
N GLY A 138 8.07 18.00 -11.93
CA GLY A 138 9.30 18.71 -11.51
C GLY A 138 10.61 17.99 -11.83
N ALA A 139 10.58 16.71 -12.23
CA ALA A 139 11.78 16.03 -12.79
C ALA A 139 12.22 16.62 -14.15
N GLY A 140 11.36 17.44 -14.76
CA GLY A 140 11.69 18.30 -15.89
C GLY A 140 11.03 19.65 -15.72
N GLY A 141 11.75 20.62 -15.14
CA GLY A 141 11.43 22.04 -15.23
C GLY A 141 11.61 22.54 -16.67
N GLY A 142 10.81 22.03 -17.60
CA GLY A 142 10.81 22.44 -18.99
C GLY A 142 9.82 23.58 -19.19
N VAL A 143 10.31 24.74 -19.64
CA VAL A 143 9.45 25.81 -20.16
C VAL A 143 9.17 25.52 -21.63
N THR A 144 7.93 25.15 -21.96
CA THR A 144 7.50 25.00 -23.36
C THR A 144 7.19 26.38 -23.96
N VAL A 145 7.97 26.79 -24.97
CA VAL A 145 7.74 28.04 -25.71
C VAL A 145 7.18 27.71 -27.09
N ASN A 146 5.92 28.08 -27.33
CA ASN A 146 5.32 27.98 -28.66
C ASN A 146 5.69 29.22 -29.49
N VAL A 147 6.33 29.00 -30.64
CA VAL A 147 6.74 30.07 -31.57
C VAL A 147 5.94 29.93 -32.87
N THR A 148 5.16 30.94 -33.21
CA THR A 148 4.45 31.03 -34.49
C THR A 148 5.20 31.99 -35.39
N VAL A 149 5.57 31.52 -36.59
CA VAL A 149 6.30 32.31 -37.59
C VAL A 149 5.43 32.44 -38.82
N ASP A 150 5.08 33.68 -39.15
CA ASP A 150 4.30 33.98 -40.35
C ASP A 150 5.24 34.08 -41.58
N GLY A 151 4.83 33.48 -42.70
CA GLY A 151 5.66 33.42 -43.93
C GLY A 151 6.43 32.10 -44.17
N GLY A 152 6.15 31.06 -43.39
CA GLY A 152 6.63 29.69 -43.66
C GLY A 152 8.13 29.46 -43.44
N PRO A 153 8.67 28.29 -43.85
CA PRO A 153 10.04 27.87 -43.54
C PRO A 153 11.12 28.84 -44.04
N GLN A 154 10.87 29.49 -45.18
CA GLN A 154 11.83 30.45 -45.77
C GLN A 154 11.90 31.78 -45.02
N ALA A 155 10.83 32.18 -44.31
CA ALA A 155 10.87 33.32 -43.40
C ALA A 155 11.64 32.96 -42.11
N LEU A 156 11.45 31.74 -41.61
CA LEU A 156 12.19 31.23 -40.46
C LEU A 156 13.70 31.19 -40.71
N LEU A 157 14.15 30.66 -41.85
CA LEU A 157 15.58 30.59 -42.20
C LEU A 157 16.22 31.98 -42.33
N ARG A 158 15.49 32.98 -42.84
CA ARG A 158 15.98 34.36 -42.95
C ARG A 158 16.09 35.06 -41.60
N SER A 159 15.28 34.67 -40.62
CA SER A 159 15.20 35.30 -39.29
C SER A 159 15.76 34.42 -38.17
N GLU A 160 16.42 33.30 -38.50
CA GLU A 160 16.91 32.29 -37.56
C GLU A 160 17.77 32.91 -36.44
N GLY A 161 18.74 33.75 -36.81
CA GLY A 161 19.61 34.42 -35.84
C GLY A 161 18.86 35.38 -34.91
N GLN A 162 17.85 36.09 -35.42
CA GLN A 162 17.03 37.00 -34.61
C GLN A 162 16.16 36.23 -33.63
N ILE A 163 15.53 35.14 -34.08
CA ILE A 163 14.67 34.27 -33.28
C ILE A 163 15.50 33.57 -32.19
N ALA A 164 16.68 33.05 -32.51
CA ALA A 164 17.60 32.45 -31.54
C ALA A 164 18.00 33.43 -30.44
N GLN A 165 18.33 34.68 -30.80
CA GLN A 165 18.69 35.71 -29.83
C GLN A 165 17.50 36.17 -28.97
N MET A 166 16.27 36.16 -29.50
CA MET A 166 15.07 36.45 -28.72
C MET A 166 14.76 35.33 -27.73
N LEU A 167 14.83 34.07 -28.17
CA LEU A 167 14.63 32.88 -27.32
C LEU A 167 15.69 32.80 -26.22
N ALA A 168 16.96 33.00 -26.55
CA ALA A 168 18.05 33.00 -25.58
C ALA A 168 17.86 34.07 -24.50
N ARG A 169 17.43 35.28 -24.89
CA ARG A 169 17.10 36.35 -23.93
C ARG A 169 15.88 36.03 -23.07
N ALA A 170 14.82 35.47 -23.66
CA ALA A 170 13.61 35.08 -22.92
C ALA A 170 13.91 33.97 -21.90
N ALA A 171 14.69 32.95 -22.29
CA ALA A 171 15.13 31.89 -21.40
C ALA A 171 16.02 32.42 -20.27
N ALA A 172 16.98 33.31 -20.59
CA ALA A 172 17.84 33.93 -19.58
C ALA A 172 17.08 34.81 -18.58
N LEU A 173 16.02 35.50 -19.02
CA LEU A 173 15.13 36.26 -18.14
C LEU A 173 14.27 35.35 -17.26
N GLY A 174 13.75 34.26 -17.81
CA GLY A 174 12.99 33.25 -17.05
C GLY A 174 13.84 32.58 -15.97
N ALA A 175 15.08 32.22 -16.31
CA ALA A 175 16.03 31.61 -15.37
C ALA A 175 16.43 32.52 -14.19
N ARG A 176 16.32 33.84 -14.33
CA ARG A 176 16.62 34.81 -13.26
C ARG A 176 15.45 35.06 -12.31
N ARG A 177 14.25 34.58 -12.63
CA ARG A 177 13.01 34.81 -11.85
C ARG A 177 12.51 33.57 -11.11
N LEU A 178 13.23 32.45 -11.22
CA LEU A 178 13.08 31.24 -10.43
C LEU A 178 14.13 31.26 -9.31
#